data_AF-A0AAV2GL69-F1
#
_entry.id   AF-A0AAV2GL69-F1
#
_cell.length_a   1.000
_cell.length_b   1.000
_cell.length_c   1.000
_cell.angle_alpha   90.00
_cell.angle_beta   90.00
_cell.angle_gamma   90.00
#
_symmetry.space_group_name_H-M   'P 1'
#
loop_
_entity.id
_entity.type
_entity.pdbx_description
1 polymer ?
#
loop_
_entity_poly.entity_id
_entity_poly.type
_entity_poly.pdbx_seq_one_letter_code
_entity_poly.pdbx_strand_id
1 'polypeptide(L)'
;MVVKGDKIVFPGGGTHFHYGADKYITSIANMLNFSNNVLNDDGNFALERGIPAYLGVLVTKTLPYPSRSFEFSHCSHCRIDWLQRDGILLLELDRVLRPGDDHQVKGSGLAPWPARLTTPPPRLADFGYSNDMFEKDVELWRRRVESYLNILGPKIQSDTIRNVMDMKANLGSFTAALNYKDVWVMNVVPEDGPNTLKVVYDRGLIGTIHSWCESFSTYPRTYDLLHA
;
A
#
# COMPACT_ATOMS: atom_id res chain seq x y z
N MET A 1 -21.06 -6.39 -1.40
CA MET A 1 -21.55 -5.46 -2.44
C MET A 1 -23.00 -5.80 -2.71
N VAL A 2 -23.95 -4.86 -2.54
CA VAL A 2 -25.37 -5.15 -2.81
C VAL A 2 -25.86 -4.21 -3.91
N VAL A 3 -26.27 -4.78 -5.03
CA VAL A 3 -26.89 -4.03 -6.13
C VAL A 3 -28.36 -3.85 -5.80
N LYS A 4 -28.88 -2.61 -5.83
CA LYS A 4 -30.30 -2.32 -5.59
C LYS A 4 -30.83 -1.37 -6.66
N GLY A 5 -31.48 -1.93 -7.68
CA GLY A 5 -31.93 -1.19 -8.87
C GLY A 5 -30.74 -0.64 -9.66
N ASP A 6 -30.87 0.57 -10.19
CA ASP A 6 -29.81 1.24 -10.99
C ASP A 6 -28.67 1.84 -10.15
N LYS A 7 -28.60 1.48 -8.86
CA LYS A 7 -27.60 2.01 -7.92
C LYS A 7 -26.88 0.88 -7.20
N ILE A 8 -25.56 1.04 -7.09
CA ILE A 8 -24.69 0.18 -6.28
C ILE A 8 -24.71 0.72 -4.85
N VAL A 9 -25.14 -0.11 -3.89
CA VAL A 9 -25.17 0.26 -2.48
C VAL A 9 -24.01 -0.44 -1.77
N PHE A 10 -23.09 0.38 -1.24
CA PHE A 10 -22.00 -0.07 -0.39
C PHE A 10 -22.50 -0.20 1.05
N PRO A 11 -22.43 -1.40 1.68
CA PRO A 11 -22.79 -1.57 3.08
C PRO A 11 -21.61 -1.09 3.94
N GLY A 12 -21.48 0.23 4.12
CA GLY A 12 -20.42 0.81 4.94
C GLY A 12 -19.97 2.16 4.39
N GLY A 13 -20.10 3.21 5.21
CA GLY A 13 -19.91 4.60 4.84
C GLY A 13 -18.57 4.89 4.14
N GLY A 14 -18.64 5.71 3.10
CA GLY A 14 -17.47 6.39 2.55
C GLY A 14 -16.88 7.35 3.57
N THR A 15 -15.64 7.79 3.34
CA THR A 15 -15.08 8.96 4.02
C THR A 15 -15.90 10.19 3.63
N HIS A 16 -16.79 10.62 4.52
CA HIS A 16 -17.47 11.89 4.39
C HIS A 16 -16.48 12.99 4.77
N PHE A 17 -15.84 13.61 3.78
CA PHE A 17 -15.23 14.91 3.98
C PHE A 17 -16.36 15.92 4.13
N HIS A 18 -16.78 16.20 5.37
CA HIS A 18 -17.96 17.01 5.69
C HIS A 18 -17.96 18.39 4.99
N TYR A 19 -16.77 18.86 4.57
CA TYR A 19 -16.56 20.10 3.85
C TYR A 19 -15.77 19.96 2.52
N GLY A 20 -15.61 18.74 2.00
CA GLY A 20 -14.81 18.43 0.81
C GLY A 20 -13.37 18.02 1.10
N ALA A 21 -12.82 17.13 0.27
CA ALA A 21 -11.46 16.61 0.40
C ALA A 21 -10.40 17.71 0.20
N ASP A 22 -10.70 18.70 -0.64
CA ASP A 22 -9.92 19.92 -0.87
C ASP A 22 -9.68 20.71 0.41
N LYS A 23 -10.69 20.85 1.29
CA LYS A 23 -10.53 21.57 2.56
C LYS A 23 -9.73 20.77 3.58
N TYR A 24 -9.82 19.45 3.56
CA TYR A 24 -8.97 18.59 4.37
C TYR A 24 -7.50 18.68 3.95
N ILE A 25 -7.23 18.61 2.64
CA ILE A 25 -5.91 18.82 2.03
C ILE A 25 -5.35 20.21 2.40
N THR A 26 -6.18 21.26 2.29
CA THR A 26 -5.82 22.63 2.67
C THR A 26 -5.52 22.74 4.17
N SER A 27 -6.30 22.09 5.03
CA SER A 27 -6.09 22.08 6.48
C SER A 27 -4.78 21.40 6.86
N ILE A 28 -4.41 20.31 6.18
CA ILE A 28 -3.12 19.63 6.37
C ILE A 28 -1.98 20.52 5.84
N ALA A 29 -2.14 21.15 4.67
CA ALA A 29 -1.15 22.05 4.11
C ALA A 29 -0.84 23.23 5.05
N ASN A 30 -1.88 23.79 5.68
CA ASN A 30 -1.75 24.84 6.69
C ASN A 30 -1.06 24.34 7.96
N MET A 31 -1.42 23.14 8.44
CA MET A 31 -0.84 22.55 9.66
C MET A 31 0.65 22.23 9.48
N LEU A 32 1.04 21.79 8.28
CA LEU A 32 2.43 21.46 7.90
C LEU A 32 3.20 22.67 7.34
N ASN A 33 2.58 23.86 7.34
CA ASN A 33 3.17 25.14 6.97
C ASN A 33 3.72 25.19 5.52
N PHE A 34 3.05 24.51 4.58
CA PHE A 34 3.38 24.57 3.15
C PHE A 34 2.96 25.90 2.52
N SER A 35 3.81 26.49 1.69
CA SER A 35 3.49 27.72 0.98
C SER A 35 2.35 27.49 -0.02
N ASN A 36 1.37 28.40 -0.03
CA ASN A 36 0.18 28.41 -0.89
C ASN A 36 -0.88 27.31 -0.64
N ASN A 37 -0.86 26.60 0.48
CA ASN A 37 -1.82 25.53 0.81
C ASN A 37 -1.85 24.38 -0.21
N VAL A 38 -0.81 24.24 -1.01
CA VAL A 38 -0.64 23.16 -1.97
C VAL A 38 0.19 22.07 -1.30
N LEU A 39 -0.40 20.89 -1.09
CA LEU A 39 0.35 19.70 -0.78
C LEU A 39 1.03 19.21 -2.07
N ASN A 40 2.30 19.56 -2.24
CA ASN A 40 3.24 18.77 -3.06
C ASN A 40 3.85 17.74 -2.10
N ASP A 41 4.04 16.47 -2.38
CA ASP A 41 3.70 15.56 -3.46
C ASP A 41 3.80 14.18 -2.78
N ASP A 42 2.89 13.26 -3.12
CA ASP A 42 2.96 11.83 -2.78
C ASP A 42 2.87 11.44 -1.28
N GLY A 43 1.80 10.70 -0.92
CA GLY A 43 1.58 10.22 0.44
C GLY A 43 0.74 8.95 0.51
N ASN A 44 1.19 7.98 1.32
CA ASN A 44 0.37 6.83 1.67
C ASN A 44 -0.59 7.21 2.80
N PHE A 45 -1.88 6.93 2.64
CA PHE A 45 -2.86 7.12 3.70
C PHE A 45 -3.83 5.94 3.75
N ALA A 46 -4.23 5.54 4.95
CA ALA A 46 -5.33 4.61 5.11
C ALA A 46 -6.62 5.41 5.20
N LEU A 47 -7.63 5.04 4.39
CA LEU A 47 -8.99 5.51 4.64
C LEU A 47 -9.44 4.98 6.01
N GLU A 48 -10.36 5.67 6.69
CA GLU A 48 -10.84 5.34 8.05
C GLU A 48 -11.34 3.90 8.24
N ARG A 49 -11.51 3.13 7.16
CA ARG A 49 -11.94 1.73 7.16
C ARG A 49 -10.87 0.72 6.72
N GLY A 50 -9.60 1.10 6.69
CA GLY A 50 -8.51 0.19 6.37
C GLY A 50 -8.37 -0.14 4.89
N ILE A 51 -8.91 0.71 4.01
CA ILE A 51 -8.59 0.67 2.59
C ILE A 51 -7.27 1.44 2.44
N PRO A 52 -6.14 0.77 2.16
CA PRO A 52 -4.91 1.46 1.92
C PRO A 52 -5.03 2.22 0.60
N ALA A 53 -4.77 3.52 0.65
CA ALA A 53 -4.83 4.40 -0.50
C ALA A 53 -3.49 5.13 -0.64
N TYR A 54 -3.13 5.40 -1.88
CA TYR A 54 -2.00 6.23 -2.21
C TYR A 54 -2.51 7.51 -2.86
N LEU A 55 -2.15 8.66 -2.29
CA LEU A 55 -2.35 9.95 -2.94
C LEU A 55 -1.08 10.24 -3.72
N GLY A 56 -1.19 10.33 -5.03
CA GLY A 56 -0.08 10.73 -5.89
C GLY A 56 -0.52 11.78 -6.89
N VAL A 57 0.40 12.68 -7.23
CA VAL A 57 0.18 13.62 -8.33
C VAL A 57 0.66 12.93 -9.61
N LEU A 58 -0.28 12.39 -10.40
CA LEU A 58 0.01 11.64 -11.62
C LEU A 58 0.77 12.44 -12.70
N VAL A 59 1.00 13.74 -12.54
CA VAL A 59 1.38 14.68 -13.61
C VAL A 59 2.89 14.69 -13.94
N THR A 60 3.77 14.25 -13.04
CA THR A 60 5.23 14.52 -13.18
C THR A 60 6.15 13.32 -13.09
N LYS A 61 5.74 12.19 -12.50
CA LYS A 61 6.62 11.02 -12.29
C LYS A 61 5.89 9.69 -12.45
N THR A 62 6.63 8.66 -12.85
CA THR A 62 6.23 7.26 -12.72
C THR A 62 6.04 6.93 -11.24
N LEU A 63 4.91 6.32 -10.91
CA LEU A 63 4.61 5.85 -9.57
C LEU A 63 5.62 4.78 -9.13
N PRO A 64 6.05 4.77 -7.86
CA PRO A 64 7.07 3.85 -7.38
C PRO A 64 6.59 2.39 -7.28
N TYR A 65 5.32 2.14 -7.59
CA TYR A 65 4.69 0.83 -7.56
C TYR A 65 4.91 0.08 -8.87
N PRO A 66 5.17 -1.24 -8.83
CA PRO A 66 5.18 -2.10 -10.00
C PRO A 66 3.85 -2.13 -10.74
N SER A 67 3.86 -2.80 -11.88
CA SER A 67 2.63 -3.03 -12.61
C SER A 67 1.63 -3.83 -11.76
N ARG A 68 0.34 -3.46 -11.82
CA ARG A 68 -0.78 -4.16 -11.18
C ARG A 68 -0.80 -4.16 -9.65
N SER A 69 -0.34 -3.08 -9.05
CA SER A 69 -0.35 -2.87 -7.60
C SER A 69 -1.71 -2.45 -7.05
N PHE A 70 -2.57 -1.80 -7.84
CA PHE A 70 -3.84 -1.22 -7.36
C PHE A 70 -5.06 -1.81 -8.06
N GLU A 71 -6.19 -1.85 -7.35
CA GLU A 71 -7.48 -2.34 -7.88
C GLU A 71 -8.32 -1.23 -8.51
N PHE A 72 -8.17 0.01 -8.03
CA PHE A 72 -8.91 1.15 -8.53
C PHE A 72 -8.11 2.43 -8.31
N SER A 73 -8.34 3.42 -9.17
CA SER A 73 -7.82 4.77 -9.03
C SER A 73 -8.97 5.77 -8.93
N HIS A 74 -8.90 6.64 -7.92
CA HIS A 74 -9.84 7.75 -7.74
C HIS A 74 -9.13 9.07 -8.00
N CYS A 75 -9.76 9.96 -8.77
CA CYS A 75 -9.29 11.32 -8.93
C CYS A 75 -10.30 12.28 -8.30
N SER A 76 -9.81 13.14 -7.39
CA SER A 76 -10.64 14.11 -6.67
C SER A 76 -11.06 15.28 -7.56
N HIS A 77 -10.21 15.69 -8.51
CA HIS A 77 -10.45 16.76 -9.49
C HIS A 77 -9.96 16.33 -10.88
N CYS A 78 -10.84 15.69 -11.67
CA CYS A 78 -10.51 15.07 -12.96
C CYS A 78 -10.35 16.06 -14.13
N ARG A 79 -9.57 17.14 -13.97
CA ARG A 79 -9.14 17.99 -15.10
C ARG A 79 -7.82 17.49 -15.70
N ILE A 80 -7.62 16.18 -15.71
CA ILE A 80 -6.44 15.54 -16.27
C ILE A 80 -6.67 15.36 -17.77
N ASP A 81 -5.79 15.94 -18.58
CA ASP A 81 -5.73 15.62 -20.01
C ASP A 81 -4.97 14.30 -20.18
N TRP A 82 -5.73 13.21 -20.26
CA TRP A 82 -5.21 11.84 -20.37
C TRP A 82 -4.46 11.56 -21.67
N LEU A 83 -4.68 12.37 -22.70
CA LEU A 83 -4.06 12.20 -24.02
C LEU A 83 -2.80 13.07 -24.18
N GLN A 84 -2.52 13.96 -23.23
CA GLN A 84 -1.31 14.78 -23.24
C GLN A 84 -0.04 13.92 -23.13
N ARG A 85 1.06 14.39 -23.73
CA ARG A 85 2.38 13.72 -23.71
C ARG A 85 2.29 12.25 -24.14
N ASP A 86 1.69 12.01 -25.31
CA ASP A 86 1.49 10.67 -25.89
C ASP A 86 0.76 9.68 -24.97
N GLY A 87 -0.15 10.19 -24.13
CA GLY A 87 -0.96 9.35 -23.24
C GLY A 87 -0.18 8.76 -22.06
N ILE A 88 0.98 9.33 -21.70
CA ILE A 88 1.85 8.81 -20.62
C ILE A 88 1.11 8.60 -19.29
N LEU A 89 0.13 9.45 -18.99
CA LEU A 89 -0.68 9.37 -17.77
C LEU A 89 -1.62 8.17 -17.78
N LEU A 90 -2.22 7.91 -18.94
CA LEU A 90 -3.11 6.77 -19.14
C LEU A 90 -2.31 5.46 -19.11
N LEU A 91 -1.13 5.44 -19.74
CA LEU A 91 -0.21 4.31 -19.71
C LEU A 91 0.30 4.02 -18.29
N GLU A 92 0.59 5.05 -17.51
CA GLU A 92 1.04 4.89 -16.14
C GLU A 92 -0.08 4.36 -15.23
N LEU A 93 -1.31 4.83 -15.44
CA LEU A 93 -2.48 4.34 -14.72
C LEU A 93 -2.79 2.88 -15.07
N ASP A 94 -2.79 2.55 -16.37
CA ASP A 94 -2.97 1.18 -16.87
C ASP A 94 -1.89 0.24 -16.34
N ARG A 95 -0.64 0.70 -16.29
CA ARG A 95 0.49 -0.05 -15.73
C ARG A 95 0.20 -0.47 -14.29
N VAL A 96 -0.19 0.46 -13.44
CA VAL A 96 -0.33 0.19 -11.98
C VAL A 96 -1.66 -0.46 -11.60
N LEU A 97 -2.69 -0.38 -12.44
CA LEU A 97 -3.99 -1.01 -12.18
C LEU A 97 -4.00 -2.49 -12.54
N ARG A 98 -4.70 -3.30 -11.73
CA ARG A 98 -4.98 -4.70 -12.03
C ARG A 98 -6.08 -4.74 -13.10
N PRO A 99 -5.86 -5.36 -14.28
CA PRO A 99 -6.91 -5.58 -15.24
C PRO A 99 -7.95 -6.53 -14.65
N GLY A 100 -9.22 -6.31 -15.00
CA GLY A 100 -10.35 -7.02 -14.43
C GLY A 100 -10.33 -8.53 -14.61
N ASP A 101 -9.61 -9.09 -15.60
CA ASP A 101 -9.61 -10.53 -15.90
C ASP A 101 -8.36 -11.08 -16.62
N ASP A 102 -7.26 -10.32 -16.84
CA ASP A 102 -6.07 -10.83 -17.58
C ASP A 102 -4.75 -10.61 -16.85
N HIS A 103 -4.20 -11.69 -16.28
CA HIS A 103 -3.01 -11.67 -15.43
C HIS A 103 -1.65 -11.69 -16.17
N GLN A 104 -1.54 -11.31 -17.45
CA GLN A 104 -0.23 -11.24 -18.13
C GLN A 104 0.23 -9.83 -18.55
N VAL A 105 1.18 -9.21 -17.82
CA VAL A 105 1.98 -8.09 -18.36
C VAL A 105 3.28 -8.69 -18.85
N LYS A 106 3.53 -8.62 -20.15
CA LYS A 106 4.85 -8.92 -20.73
C LYS A 106 5.79 -7.76 -20.37
N GLY A 107 6.88 -8.03 -19.66
CA GLY A 107 8.02 -7.09 -19.56
C GLY A 107 8.61 -6.82 -18.16
N SER A 108 7.89 -7.03 -17.06
CA SER A 108 8.44 -6.73 -15.71
C SER A 108 9.29 -7.84 -15.09
N GLY A 109 9.17 -9.08 -15.58
CA GLY A 109 9.81 -10.25 -14.98
C GLY A 109 9.25 -10.65 -13.61
N LEU A 110 8.21 -9.96 -13.11
CA LEU A 110 7.56 -10.25 -11.83
C LEU A 110 6.47 -11.31 -11.99
N ALA A 111 6.38 -12.23 -11.03
CA ALA A 111 5.31 -13.22 -10.97
C ALA A 111 3.92 -12.54 -10.90
N PRO A 112 2.84 -13.16 -11.42
CA PRO A 112 1.49 -12.63 -11.25
C PRO A 112 1.09 -12.61 -9.77
N TRP A 113 0.13 -11.75 -9.42
CA TRP A 113 -0.55 -11.83 -8.13
C TRP A 113 -1.42 -13.08 -8.08
N PRO A 114 -1.52 -13.82 -6.94
CA PRO A 114 -0.86 -13.58 -5.65
C PRO A 114 0.55 -14.20 -5.51
N ALA A 115 1.03 -14.94 -6.50
CA ALA A 115 2.32 -15.67 -6.43
C ALA A 115 3.54 -14.78 -6.14
N ARG A 116 3.53 -13.51 -6.55
CA ARG A 116 4.60 -12.54 -6.25
C ARG A 116 4.84 -12.27 -4.76
N LEU A 117 3.88 -12.58 -3.89
CA LEU A 117 4.08 -12.44 -2.44
C LEU A 117 5.21 -13.34 -1.93
N THR A 118 5.36 -14.52 -2.51
CA THR A 118 6.30 -15.56 -2.04
C THR A 118 7.36 -15.92 -3.08
N THR A 119 7.29 -15.35 -4.29
CA THR A 119 8.30 -15.56 -5.34
C THR A 119 9.45 -14.55 -5.18
N PRO A 120 10.72 -14.98 -5.21
CA PRO A 120 11.87 -14.08 -5.19
C PRO A 120 11.82 -13.07 -6.37
N PRO A 121 11.88 -11.75 -6.12
CA PRO A 121 11.85 -10.77 -7.20
C PRO A 121 13.20 -10.68 -7.94
N PRO A 122 13.24 -10.31 -9.24
CA PRO A 122 14.47 -10.29 -10.04
C PRO A 122 15.56 -9.37 -9.48
N ARG A 123 15.16 -8.29 -8.80
CA ARG A 123 16.05 -7.25 -8.26
C ARG A 123 16.55 -7.55 -6.85
N LEU A 124 16.26 -8.72 -6.30
CA LEU A 124 16.66 -9.11 -4.95
C LEU A 124 18.19 -9.05 -4.77
N ALA A 125 18.94 -9.44 -5.80
CA ALA A 125 20.40 -9.41 -5.80
C ALA A 125 20.98 -7.99 -5.73
N ASP A 126 20.28 -6.98 -6.26
CA ASP A 126 20.69 -5.56 -6.18
C ASP A 126 20.80 -5.08 -4.72
N PHE A 127 20.08 -5.75 -3.81
CA PHE A 127 20.06 -5.45 -2.37
C PHE A 127 20.93 -6.41 -1.55
N GLY A 128 21.73 -7.27 -2.19
CA GLY A 128 22.62 -8.19 -1.51
C GLY A 128 21.95 -9.45 -0.94
N TYR A 129 20.71 -9.75 -1.35
CA TYR A 129 19.98 -10.94 -0.91
C TYR A 129 20.03 -12.03 -1.99
N SER A 130 20.24 -13.28 -1.58
CA SER A 130 20.08 -14.45 -2.45
C SER A 130 18.65 -14.99 -2.39
N ASN A 131 18.24 -15.75 -3.40
CA ASN A 131 16.93 -16.42 -3.41
C ASN A 131 16.74 -17.32 -2.18
N ASP A 132 17.78 -18.06 -1.77
CA ASP A 132 17.76 -18.92 -0.57
C ASP A 132 17.55 -18.11 0.72
N MET A 133 18.17 -16.91 0.83
CA MET A 133 17.94 -16.02 1.98
C MET A 133 16.49 -15.53 2.02
N PHE A 134 15.91 -15.18 0.88
CA PHE A 134 14.52 -14.73 0.78
C PHE A 134 13.54 -15.85 1.13
N GLU A 135 13.74 -17.06 0.59
CA GLU A 135 12.88 -18.21 0.87
C GLU A 135 12.90 -18.59 2.36
N LYS A 136 14.09 -18.56 2.99
CA LYS A 136 14.23 -18.77 4.44
C LYS A 136 13.52 -17.70 5.26
N ASP A 137 13.60 -16.44 4.85
CA ASP A 137 12.91 -15.33 5.52
C ASP A 137 11.39 -15.47 5.43
N VAL A 138 10.85 -15.81 4.25
CA VAL A 138 9.41 -16.08 4.06
C VAL A 138 8.93 -17.21 4.96
N GLU A 139 9.64 -18.33 4.99
CA GLU A 139 9.27 -19.49 5.81
C GLU A 139 9.39 -19.20 7.31
N LEU A 140 10.40 -18.45 7.73
CA LEU A 140 10.57 -18.00 9.11
C LEU A 140 9.37 -17.15 9.55
N TRP A 141 8.97 -16.17 8.74
CA TRP A 141 7.85 -15.29 9.05
C TRP A 141 6.51 -16.01 9.06
N ARG A 142 6.31 -16.98 8.16
CA ARG A 142 5.13 -17.85 8.18
C ARG A 142 4.96 -18.54 9.54
N ARG A 143 6.03 -19.15 10.07
CA ARG A 143 6.02 -19.82 11.38
C ARG A 143 5.81 -18.85 12.54
N ARG A 144 6.42 -17.66 12.48
CA ARG A 144 6.26 -16.63 13.53
C ARG A 144 4.83 -16.11 13.61
N VAL A 145 4.23 -15.77 12.47
CA VAL A 145 2.84 -15.31 12.40
C VAL A 145 1.88 -16.39 12.89
N GLU A 146 2.08 -17.65 12.51
CA GLU A 146 1.31 -18.78 13.06
C GLU A 146 1.41 -18.85 14.59
N SER A 147 2.62 -18.72 15.15
CA SER A 147 2.82 -18.68 16.60
C SER A 147 2.11 -17.50 17.27
N TYR A 148 2.22 -16.29 16.71
CA TYR A 148 1.53 -15.10 17.23
C TYR A 148 0.02 -15.29 17.24
N LEU A 149 -0.56 -15.79 16.16
CA LEU A 149 -1.99 -16.03 16.06
C LEU A 149 -2.47 -17.14 16.99
N ASN A 150 -1.66 -18.17 17.25
CA ASN A 150 -2.01 -19.18 18.24
C ASN A 150 -2.07 -18.60 19.67
N ILE A 151 -1.19 -17.65 19.99
CA ILE A 151 -1.15 -17.00 21.31
C ILE A 151 -2.28 -15.96 21.45
N LEU A 152 -2.55 -15.20 20.39
CA LEU A 152 -3.51 -14.09 20.38
C LEU A 152 -4.93 -14.52 20.04
N GLY A 153 -5.11 -15.60 19.27
CA GLY A 153 -6.41 -16.09 18.80
C GLY A 153 -7.44 -16.33 19.90
N PRO A 154 -7.07 -16.89 21.07
CA PRO A 154 -8.01 -17.01 22.19
C PRO A 154 -8.41 -15.67 22.85
N LYS A 155 -7.62 -14.61 22.63
CA LYS A 155 -7.75 -13.31 23.30
C LYS A 155 -8.37 -12.23 22.41
N ILE A 156 -8.37 -12.44 21.09
CA ILE A 156 -8.78 -11.46 20.08
C ILE A 156 -9.83 -12.11 19.19
N GLN A 157 -10.99 -11.47 19.05
CA GLN A 157 -12.04 -11.95 18.15
C GLN A 157 -11.54 -11.89 16.69
N SER A 158 -12.01 -12.82 15.85
CA SER A 158 -11.80 -12.69 14.40
C SER A 158 -12.27 -11.30 13.95
N ASP A 159 -11.49 -10.65 13.10
CA ASP A 159 -11.83 -9.38 12.44
C ASP A 159 -11.72 -8.11 13.32
N THR A 160 -11.17 -8.25 14.54
CA THR A 160 -10.84 -7.11 15.42
C THR A 160 -9.62 -6.35 14.92
N ILE A 161 -8.62 -7.07 14.41
CA ILE A 161 -7.42 -6.50 13.82
C ILE A 161 -7.67 -6.42 12.32
N ARG A 162 -7.59 -5.21 11.76
CA ARG A 162 -7.73 -4.96 10.32
C ARG A 162 -6.58 -4.15 9.78
N ASN A 163 -6.07 -3.23 10.60
CA ASN A 163 -5.04 -2.29 10.23
C ASN A 163 -3.76 -2.60 11.01
N VAL A 164 -2.73 -3.09 10.33
CA VAL A 164 -1.44 -3.42 10.93
C VAL A 164 -0.38 -2.47 10.41
N MET A 165 0.54 -2.04 11.26
CA MET A 165 1.77 -1.39 10.83
C MET A 165 2.93 -2.31 11.16
N ASP A 166 3.68 -2.68 10.13
CA ASP A 166 4.97 -3.34 10.28
C ASP A 166 6.05 -2.26 10.28
N MET A 167 6.54 -1.92 11.47
CA MET A 167 7.45 -0.80 11.70
C MET A 167 8.86 -1.07 11.16
N LYS A 168 9.18 -2.33 10.86
CA LYS A 168 10.46 -2.77 10.32
C LYS A 168 10.28 -3.89 9.29
N ALA A 169 9.66 -3.53 8.17
CA ALA A 169 9.22 -4.50 7.18
C ALA A 169 10.36 -5.29 6.53
N ASN A 170 11.57 -4.74 6.43
CA ASN A 170 12.69 -5.35 5.73
C ASN A 170 12.25 -5.82 4.32
N LEU A 171 12.10 -7.12 4.08
CA LEU A 171 11.65 -7.66 2.78
C LEU A 171 10.13 -7.70 2.60
N GLY A 172 9.33 -7.38 3.63
CA GLY A 172 7.85 -7.45 3.60
C GLY A 172 7.28 -8.84 3.91
N SER A 173 8.07 -9.73 4.51
CA SER A 173 7.69 -11.14 4.72
C SER A 173 6.67 -11.35 5.83
N PHE A 174 6.66 -10.49 6.85
CA PHE A 174 5.60 -10.48 7.86
C PHE A 174 4.22 -10.25 7.21
N THR A 175 4.11 -9.23 6.35
CA THR A 175 2.89 -8.97 5.58
C THR A 175 2.52 -10.12 4.67
N ALA A 176 3.50 -10.70 3.95
CA ALA A 176 3.23 -11.85 3.09
C ALA A 176 2.69 -13.07 3.86
N ALA A 177 3.18 -13.26 5.10
CA ALA A 177 2.69 -14.31 6.00
C ALA A 177 1.26 -14.05 6.52
N LEU A 178 0.71 -12.84 6.39
CA LEU A 178 -0.65 -12.48 6.78
C LEU A 178 -1.66 -12.55 5.61
N ASN A 179 -1.25 -12.97 4.41
CA ASN A 179 -2.09 -12.98 3.20
C ASN A 179 -3.41 -13.79 3.32
N TYR A 180 -3.51 -14.74 4.26
CA TYR A 180 -4.75 -15.50 4.49
C TYR A 180 -5.72 -14.83 5.47
N LYS A 181 -5.38 -13.65 5.98
CA LYS A 181 -6.21 -12.84 6.87
C LYS A 181 -6.73 -11.62 6.12
N ASP A 182 -7.93 -11.19 6.46
CA ASP A 182 -8.53 -9.93 5.98
C ASP A 182 -7.93 -8.73 6.75
N VAL A 183 -6.61 -8.58 6.66
CA VAL A 183 -5.85 -7.47 7.26
C VAL A 183 -5.04 -6.78 6.18
N TRP A 184 -4.92 -5.46 6.29
CA TRP A 184 -3.94 -4.71 5.52
C TRP A 184 -2.75 -4.34 6.42
N VAL A 185 -1.57 -4.27 5.82
CA VAL A 185 -0.34 -3.94 6.54
C VAL A 185 0.36 -2.77 5.86
N MET A 186 0.64 -1.71 6.62
CA MET A 186 1.59 -0.67 6.22
C MET A 186 3.00 -1.17 6.48
N ASN A 187 3.76 -1.42 5.41
CA ASN A 187 5.15 -1.85 5.53
C ASN A 187 6.05 -0.62 5.64
N VAL A 188 6.70 -0.42 6.78
CA VAL A 188 7.63 0.69 6.97
C VAL A 188 9.07 0.16 6.90
N VAL A 189 9.85 0.71 5.98
CA VAL A 189 11.29 0.46 5.89
C VAL A 189 12.01 1.62 6.57
N PRO A 190 12.69 1.40 7.71
CA PRO A 190 13.39 2.46 8.41
C PRO A 190 14.49 3.10 7.55
N GLU A 191 14.64 4.42 7.63
CA GLU A 191 15.67 5.17 6.88
C GLU A 191 17.11 4.79 7.29
N ASP A 192 17.31 4.38 8.54
CA ASP A 192 18.60 3.99 9.11
C ASP A 192 19.09 2.60 8.65
N GLY A 193 18.30 1.90 7.82
CA GLY A 193 18.57 0.55 7.33
C GLY A 193 18.77 0.44 5.82
N PRO A 194 18.95 -0.80 5.30
CA PRO A 194 18.96 -1.03 3.86
C PRO A 194 17.61 -0.65 3.26
N ASN A 195 17.63 0.12 2.16
CA ASN A 195 16.41 0.56 1.47
C ASN A 195 15.79 -0.58 0.65
N THR A 196 15.12 -1.50 1.34
CA THR A 196 14.42 -2.65 0.76
C THR A 196 13.01 -2.33 0.29
N LEU A 197 12.60 -1.05 0.29
CA LEU A 197 11.24 -0.63 -0.08
C LEU A 197 10.87 -1.09 -1.50
N LYS A 198 11.84 -1.10 -2.42
CA LYS A 198 11.61 -1.59 -3.79
C LYS A 198 11.28 -3.10 -3.82
N VAL A 199 11.87 -3.89 -2.92
CA VAL A 199 11.54 -5.32 -2.78
C VAL A 199 10.13 -5.50 -2.25
N VAL A 200 9.72 -4.68 -1.26
CA VAL A 200 8.33 -4.65 -0.75
C VAL A 200 7.36 -4.37 -1.90
N TYR A 201 7.66 -3.39 -2.75
CA TYR A 201 6.84 -3.07 -3.91
C TYR A 201 6.82 -4.18 -4.97
N ASP A 202 7.95 -4.79 -5.30
CA ASP A 202 8.04 -5.90 -6.27
C ASP A 202 7.13 -7.09 -5.88
N ARG A 203 6.94 -7.30 -4.57
CA ARG A 203 6.01 -8.29 -4.01
C ARG A 203 4.53 -7.88 -4.09
N GLY A 204 4.23 -6.67 -4.56
CA GLY A 204 2.88 -6.12 -4.65
C GLY A 204 2.34 -5.57 -3.33
N LEU A 205 3.21 -5.29 -2.36
CA LEU A 205 2.84 -4.76 -1.05
C LEU A 205 2.89 -3.23 -1.03
N ILE A 206 2.20 -2.63 -0.06
CA ILE A 206 2.21 -1.18 0.17
C ILE A 206 3.16 -0.88 1.33
N GLY A 207 3.97 0.16 1.15
CA GLY A 207 4.92 0.58 2.16
C GLY A 207 5.49 1.97 1.93
N THR A 208 6.26 2.42 2.91
CA THR A 208 6.94 3.72 2.92
C THR A 208 8.31 3.61 3.60
N ILE A 209 9.19 4.56 3.32
CA ILE A 209 10.35 4.82 4.16
C ILE A 209 9.94 5.79 5.26
N HIS A 210 10.44 5.61 6.48
CA HIS A 210 10.20 6.55 7.57
C HIS A 210 11.39 6.62 8.54
N SER A 211 11.64 7.80 9.10
CA SER A 211 12.58 8.01 10.21
C SER A 211 11.81 7.94 11.53
N TRP A 212 12.08 6.93 12.36
CA TRP A 212 11.42 6.79 13.66
C TRP A 212 11.84 7.84 14.70
N CYS A 213 12.82 8.69 14.38
CA CYS A 213 13.11 9.91 15.13
C CYS A 213 12.04 10.99 14.91
N GLU A 214 11.25 10.88 13.84
CA GLU A 214 10.15 11.77 13.48
C GLU A 214 8.80 11.11 13.71
N SER A 215 7.77 11.92 13.97
CA SER A 215 6.41 11.41 14.12
C SER A 215 5.89 10.84 12.79
N PHE A 216 5.39 9.60 12.81
CA PHE A 216 4.72 9.03 11.65
C PHE A 216 3.36 9.70 11.45
N SER A 217 3.24 10.51 10.39
CA SER A 217 2.05 11.33 10.11
C SER A 217 0.85 10.46 9.73
N THR A 218 0.12 9.97 10.74
CA THR A 218 -1.11 9.17 10.60
C THR A 218 -2.15 9.66 11.59
N TYR A 219 -3.43 9.44 11.26
CA TYR A 219 -4.51 9.80 12.15
C TYR A 219 -4.43 8.97 13.45
N PRO A 220 -4.73 9.53 14.63
CA PRO A 220 -4.77 8.75 15.86
C PRO A 220 -5.69 7.54 15.73
N ARG A 221 -5.22 6.37 16.20
CA ARG A 221 -5.93 5.08 16.09
C ARG A 221 -6.12 4.56 14.65
N THR A 222 -5.20 4.90 13.74
CA THR A 222 -5.19 4.31 12.38
C THR A 222 -4.89 2.80 12.41
N TYR A 223 -4.02 2.34 13.32
CA TYR A 223 -3.58 0.94 13.39
C TYR A 223 -4.09 0.24 14.64
N ASP A 224 -4.57 -0.98 14.47
CA ASP A 224 -5.03 -1.86 15.53
C ASP A 224 -3.86 -2.65 16.15
N LEU A 225 -2.83 -2.93 15.34
CA LEU A 225 -1.64 -3.66 15.76
C LEU A 225 -0.37 -3.01 15.20
N LEU A 226 0.62 -2.82 16.06
CA LEU A 226 1.97 -2.42 15.69
C LEU A 226 2.89 -3.63 15.85
N HIS A 227 3.64 -3.95 14.80
CA HIS A 227 4.66 -4.98 14.77
C HIS A 227 6.02 -4.29 14.60
N ALA A 228 7.04 -4.69 15.38
CA ALA A 228 8.38 -4.08 15.39
C ALA A 228 9.48 -5.13 15.53
#